data_AF-A0A7W0P0B9-F1
#
_entry.id   AF-A0A7W0P0B9-F1
#
_cell.length_a   1.000
_cell.length_b   1.000
_cell.length_c   1.000
_cell.angle_alpha   90.00
_cell.angle_beta   90.00
_cell.angle_gamma   90.00
#
_symmetry.space_group_name_H-M   'P 1'
#
loop_
_entity.id
_entity.type
_entity.pdbx_description
1 polymer ?
#
loop_
_entity_poly.entity_id
_entity_poly.type
_entity_poly.pdbx_seq_one_letter_code
_entity_poly.pdbx_strand_id
1 'polypeptide(L)'
;MEFMRDFPDDDTCLEWLWRTRYSVDGQHAECPKCGGMRTFKKYVTVTQRQSWTCTHCGHHLHPTAETIYHKSSTSLHLWFYAIYLMTSTRCGISAKQLEREIGVTYKTAWRMFHLIRNELMEQDEDQLEGIVEVDEMFVGGGRKASRGRIPKGPKIPVLGMVERGGRVKAVVVPDTTALMMYPHIRKNIKRGAEVFTDEHKAYGAL
;
A
#
# COMPACT_ATOMS: atom_id res chain seq x y z
N MET A 1 10.96 4.69 -19.11
CA MET A 1 10.39 3.54 -19.85
C MET A 1 10.96 2.21 -19.32
N GLU A 2 11.11 2.07 -18.00
CA GLU A 2 11.72 0.89 -17.37
C GLU A 2 10.66 -0.16 -17.02
N PHE A 3 9.53 0.27 -16.45
CA PHE A 3 8.40 -0.60 -16.11
C PHE A 3 7.93 -1.49 -17.27
N MET A 4 7.67 -0.92 -18.45
CA MET A 4 7.16 -1.68 -19.61
C MET A 4 8.15 -2.73 -20.13
N ARG A 5 9.44 -2.56 -19.87
CA ARG A 5 10.48 -3.54 -20.22
C ARG A 5 10.50 -4.68 -19.21
N ASP A 6 10.38 -4.36 -17.92
CA ASP A 6 10.53 -5.33 -16.85
C ASP A 6 9.23 -6.11 -16.58
N PHE A 7 8.08 -5.51 -16.88
CA PHE A 7 6.74 -6.09 -16.75
C PHE A 7 5.92 -5.89 -18.04
N PRO A 8 6.27 -6.55 -19.15
CA PRO A 8 5.59 -6.34 -20.43
C PRO A 8 4.18 -6.93 -20.51
N ASP A 9 3.86 -7.95 -19.69
CA ASP A 9 2.59 -8.68 -19.77
C ASP A 9 2.16 -9.31 -18.43
N ASP A 10 0.93 -9.85 -18.40
CA ASP A 10 0.32 -10.50 -17.24
C ASP A 10 1.11 -11.73 -16.77
N ASP A 11 1.73 -12.47 -17.69
CA ASP A 11 2.50 -13.67 -17.37
C ASP A 11 3.78 -13.32 -16.61
N THR A 12 4.47 -12.25 -17.01
CA THR A 12 5.64 -11.73 -16.32
C THR A 12 5.28 -11.21 -14.93
N CYS A 13 4.17 -10.48 -14.79
CA CYS A 13 3.66 -10.05 -13.48
C CYS A 13 3.32 -11.25 -12.58
N LEU A 14 2.70 -12.29 -13.13
CA LEU A 14 2.34 -13.48 -12.37
C LEU A 14 3.58 -14.30 -11.94
N GLU A 15 4.56 -14.45 -12.83
CA GLU A 15 5.86 -15.07 -12.54
C GLU A 15 6.58 -14.32 -11.42
N TRP A 16 6.55 -12.98 -11.45
CA TRP A 16 7.10 -12.15 -10.38
C TRP A 16 6.39 -12.41 -9.04
N LEU A 17 5.05 -12.48 -9.02
CA LEU A 17 4.31 -12.80 -7.79
C LEU A 17 4.66 -14.19 -7.26
N TRP A 18 4.79 -15.18 -8.14
CA TRP A 18 5.20 -16.53 -7.76
C TRP A 18 6.57 -16.50 -7.09
N ARG A 19 7.54 -15.82 -7.70
CA ARG A 19 8.91 -15.78 -7.19
C ARG A 19 9.05 -15.07 -5.87
N THR A 20 8.42 -13.91 -5.75
CA THR A 20 8.47 -13.09 -4.54
C THR A 20 7.74 -13.74 -3.37
N ARG A 21 6.64 -14.47 -3.62
CA ARG A 21 5.81 -15.02 -2.53
C ARG A 21 6.16 -16.44 -2.12
N TYR A 22 6.59 -17.28 -3.06
CA TYR A 22 6.70 -18.72 -2.82
C TYR A 22 8.04 -19.32 -3.19
N SER A 23 8.69 -18.80 -4.24
CA SER A 23 9.78 -19.53 -4.89
C SER A 23 10.84 -18.61 -5.49
N VAL A 24 11.83 -18.22 -4.68
CA VAL A 24 12.91 -17.31 -5.12
C VAL A 24 13.64 -17.84 -6.37
N ASP A 25 13.80 -19.17 -6.48
CA ASP A 25 14.40 -19.84 -7.63
C ASP A 25 13.43 -20.13 -8.79
N GLY A 26 12.13 -19.85 -8.58
CA GLY A 26 11.04 -20.07 -9.52
C GLY A 26 10.54 -21.52 -9.63
N GLN A 27 11.17 -22.48 -8.95
CA GLN A 27 10.85 -23.91 -9.10
C GLN A 27 10.44 -24.59 -7.80
N HIS A 28 11.01 -24.20 -6.66
CA HIS A 28 10.77 -24.87 -5.38
C HIS A 28 9.98 -23.97 -4.43
N ALA A 29 8.95 -24.53 -3.81
CA ALA A 29 8.16 -23.87 -2.78
C ALA A 29 7.74 -24.88 -1.71
N GLU A 30 7.41 -24.38 -0.52
CA GLU A 30 6.87 -25.21 0.53
C GLU A 30 5.44 -25.63 0.19
N CYS A 31 5.19 -26.94 0.18
CA CYS A 31 3.88 -27.48 -0.10
C CYS A 31 3.10 -27.74 1.19
N PRO A 32 1.97 -27.05 1.45
CA PRO A 32 1.19 -27.23 2.69
C PRO A 32 0.68 -28.66 2.90
N LYS A 33 0.39 -29.38 1.81
CA LYS A 33 -0.09 -30.77 1.86
C LYS A 33 1.02 -31.79 2.09
N CYS A 34 2.24 -31.50 1.65
CA CYS A 34 3.39 -32.40 1.83
C CYS A 34 4.24 -32.08 3.05
N GLY A 35 4.10 -30.89 3.65
CA GLY A 35 4.89 -30.46 4.81
C GLY A 35 6.37 -30.24 4.51
N GLY A 36 6.71 -29.75 3.31
CA GLY A 36 8.09 -29.45 2.97
C GLY A 36 8.29 -28.91 1.56
N MET A 37 9.55 -28.57 1.24
CA MET A 37 9.94 -28.05 -0.07
C MET A 37 9.70 -29.08 -1.17
N ARG A 38 9.00 -28.67 -2.23
CA ARG A 38 8.68 -29.50 -3.40
C ARG A 38 8.83 -28.67 -4.66
N THR A 39 9.00 -29.36 -5.79
CA THR A 39 8.98 -28.73 -7.10
C THR A 39 7.55 -28.42 -7.51
N PHE A 40 7.33 -27.22 -8.02
CA PHE A 40 6.06 -26.75 -8.53
C PHE A 40 6.18 -26.38 -10.00
N LYS A 41 5.14 -26.71 -10.79
CA LYS A 41 5.09 -26.37 -12.22
C LYS A 41 3.82 -25.60 -12.56
N LYS A 42 3.96 -24.55 -13.36
CA LYS A 42 2.84 -23.87 -14.02
C LYS A 42 2.45 -24.69 -15.26
N TYR A 43 1.18 -25.05 -15.35
CA TYR A 43 0.64 -25.76 -16.50
C TYR A 43 -0.27 -24.82 -17.28
N VAL A 44 -0.12 -24.79 -18.60
CA VAL A 44 -1.04 -24.05 -19.48
C VAL A 44 -2.36 -24.79 -19.49
N THR A 45 -3.44 -24.10 -19.12
CA THR A 45 -4.78 -24.66 -19.06
C THR A 45 -5.71 -23.88 -19.97
N VAL A 46 -6.78 -24.50 -20.46
CA VAL A 46 -7.81 -23.83 -21.28
C VAL A 46 -8.42 -22.63 -20.55
N THR A 47 -8.49 -22.70 -19.21
CA THR A 47 -9.01 -21.62 -18.34
C THR A 47 -7.94 -20.63 -17.89
N GLN A 48 -6.71 -20.74 -18.39
CA GLN A 48 -5.56 -19.88 -18.04
C GLN A 48 -5.40 -19.68 -16.53
N ARG A 49 -5.50 -20.80 -15.78
CA ARG A 49 -5.37 -20.78 -14.31
C ARG A 49 -4.02 -20.20 -13.90
N GLN A 50 -4.09 -19.18 -13.06
CA GLN A 50 -2.94 -18.52 -12.46
C GLN A 50 -2.45 -19.34 -11.24
N SER A 51 -1.95 -20.55 -11.47
CA SER A 51 -1.55 -21.46 -10.39
C SER A 51 -0.35 -22.34 -10.73
N TRP A 52 0.43 -22.63 -9.69
CA TRP A 52 1.53 -23.59 -9.71
C TRP A 52 1.10 -24.86 -9.00
N THR A 53 1.44 -26.01 -9.57
CA THR A 53 0.99 -27.31 -9.08
C THR A 53 2.18 -28.12 -8.57
N CYS A 54 2.07 -28.61 -7.33
CA CYS A 54 3.05 -29.50 -6.73
C CYS A 54 3.14 -30.79 -7.54
N THR A 55 4.34 -31.12 -8.03
CA THR A 55 4.55 -32.31 -8.86
C THR A 55 4.40 -33.62 -8.08
N HIS A 56 4.48 -33.58 -6.74
CA HIS A 56 4.37 -34.74 -5.88
C HIS A 56 2.92 -35.09 -5.50
N CYS A 57 2.10 -34.11 -5.07
CA CYS A 57 0.77 -34.36 -4.52
C CYS A 57 -0.39 -33.70 -5.27
N GLY A 58 -0.10 -32.92 -6.32
CA GLY A 58 -1.11 -32.22 -7.13
C GLY A 58 -1.73 -30.99 -6.46
N HIS A 59 -1.24 -30.56 -5.30
CA HIS A 59 -1.75 -29.36 -4.64
C HIS A 59 -1.43 -28.08 -5.45
N HIS A 60 -2.40 -27.17 -5.56
CA HIS A 60 -2.26 -25.92 -6.31
C HIS A 60 -1.99 -24.74 -5.37
N LEU A 61 -0.98 -23.94 -5.70
CA LEU A 61 -0.75 -22.64 -5.11
C LEU A 61 -1.12 -21.55 -6.12
N HIS A 62 -1.79 -20.51 -5.64
CA HIS A 62 -2.30 -19.41 -6.45
C HIS A 62 -1.61 -18.11 -6.04
N PRO A 63 -0.67 -17.55 -6.84
CA PRO A 63 0.07 -16.35 -6.47
C PRO A 63 -0.75 -15.09 -6.28
N THR A 64 -2.01 -15.07 -6.73
CA THR A 64 -2.94 -13.95 -6.53
C THR A 64 -3.84 -14.14 -5.32
N ALA A 65 -3.89 -15.33 -4.70
CA ALA A 65 -4.72 -15.57 -3.53
C ALA A 65 -4.25 -14.72 -2.34
N GLU A 66 -5.21 -14.20 -1.57
CA GLU A 66 -4.96 -13.38 -0.37
C GLU A 66 -4.12 -12.12 -0.65
N THR A 67 -4.32 -11.52 -1.83
CA THR A 67 -3.73 -10.23 -2.20
C THR A 67 -4.80 -9.32 -2.81
N ILE A 68 -4.43 -8.07 -3.08
CA ILE A 68 -5.27 -7.12 -3.84
C ILE A 68 -5.70 -7.66 -5.23
N TYR A 69 -4.97 -8.64 -5.78
CA TYR A 69 -5.25 -9.30 -7.05
C TYR A 69 -6.26 -10.46 -6.95
N HIS A 70 -6.61 -10.88 -5.73
CA HIS A 70 -7.45 -12.05 -5.50
C HIS A 70 -8.82 -11.88 -6.17
N LYS A 71 -9.20 -12.85 -7.01
CA LYS A 71 -10.47 -12.87 -7.76
C LYS A 71 -10.70 -11.61 -8.61
N SER A 72 -9.63 -10.92 -8.99
CA SER A 72 -9.70 -9.81 -9.95
C SER A 72 -9.83 -10.34 -11.37
N SER A 73 -10.76 -9.79 -12.14
CA SER A 73 -10.83 -9.96 -13.60
C SER A 73 -9.98 -8.95 -14.36
N THR A 74 -9.50 -7.89 -13.69
CA THR A 74 -8.55 -6.93 -14.27
C THR A 74 -7.18 -7.59 -14.45
N SER A 75 -6.55 -7.32 -15.60
CA SER A 75 -5.18 -7.76 -15.94
C SER A 75 -4.17 -7.43 -14.85
N LEU A 76 -3.22 -8.34 -14.62
CA LEU A 76 -2.14 -8.17 -13.64
C LEU A 76 -1.16 -7.07 -14.08
N HIS A 77 -0.89 -6.95 -15.37
CA HIS A 77 -0.07 -5.89 -15.93
C HIS A 77 -0.66 -4.51 -15.61
N LEU A 78 -1.98 -4.33 -15.77
CA LEU A 78 -2.65 -3.07 -15.40
C LEU A 78 -2.59 -2.77 -13.90
N TRP A 79 -2.67 -3.81 -13.06
CA TRP A 79 -2.47 -3.69 -11.62
C TRP A 79 -1.07 -3.21 -11.26
N PHE A 80 -0.05 -3.83 -11.85
CA PHE A 80 1.35 -3.46 -11.64
C PHE A 80 1.62 -2.05 -12.15
N TYR A 81 1.04 -1.69 -13.30
CA TYR A 81 1.17 -0.36 -13.86
C TYR A 81 0.49 0.71 -12.98
N ALA A 82 -0.67 0.40 -12.40
CA ALA A 82 -1.32 1.29 -11.44
C ALA A 82 -0.45 1.54 -10.20
N ILE A 83 0.19 0.50 -9.66
CA ILE A 83 1.12 0.60 -8.52
C ILE A 83 2.33 1.46 -8.91
N TYR A 84 2.91 1.22 -10.08
CA TYR A 84 4.01 2.02 -10.62
C TYR A 84 3.65 3.50 -10.73
N LEU A 85 2.48 3.84 -11.30
CA LEU A 85 2.03 5.22 -11.41
C LEU A 85 1.84 5.87 -10.03
N MET A 86 1.24 5.16 -9.08
CA MET A 86 0.98 5.68 -7.74
C MET A 86 2.25 5.92 -6.93
N THR A 87 3.27 5.07 -7.10
CA THR A 87 4.55 5.15 -6.38
C THR A 87 5.56 6.09 -7.03
N SER A 88 5.50 6.25 -8.35
CA SER A 88 6.46 7.09 -9.10
C SER A 88 6.08 8.57 -9.16
N THR A 89 4.88 8.94 -8.71
CA THR A 89 4.42 10.35 -8.72
C THR A 89 4.59 11.02 -7.37
N ARG A 90 5.32 12.14 -7.35
CA ARG A 90 5.59 12.94 -6.12
C ARG A 90 4.31 13.46 -5.44
N CYS A 91 3.28 13.81 -6.20
CA CYS A 91 2.06 14.45 -5.67
C CYS A 91 0.89 13.46 -5.48
N GLY A 92 1.12 12.17 -5.74
CA GLY A 92 0.04 11.19 -5.89
C GLY A 92 -0.82 11.44 -7.15
N ILE A 93 -1.64 10.46 -7.48
CA ILE A 93 -2.62 10.55 -8.58
C ILE A 93 -4.04 10.40 -8.04
N SER A 94 -5.02 10.90 -8.78
CA SER A 94 -6.44 10.65 -8.47
C SER A 94 -6.91 9.35 -9.12
N ALA A 95 -7.96 8.73 -8.57
CA ALA A 95 -8.60 7.57 -9.22
C ALA A 95 -9.12 7.89 -10.64
N LYS A 96 -9.52 9.15 -10.91
CA LYS A 96 -9.95 9.60 -12.24
C LYS A 96 -8.77 9.75 -13.21
N GLN A 97 -7.60 10.13 -12.72
CA GLN A 97 -6.38 10.11 -13.51
C GLN A 97 -5.98 8.67 -13.80
N LEU A 98 -5.97 7.80 -12.79
CA LEU A 98 -5.66 6.39 -12.96
C LEU A 98 -6.55 5.74 -14.04
N GLU A 99 -7.86 6.00 -14.02
CA GLU A 99 -8.81 5.57 -15.05
C GLU A 99 -8.36 5.93 -16.47
N ARG A 100 -7.90 7.17 -16.68
CA ARG A 100 -7.47 7.67 -18.00
C ARG A 100 -6.15 7.06 -18.44
N GLU A 101 -5.21 6.89 -17.52
CA GLU A 101 -3.88 6.36 -17.79
C GLU A 101 -3.92 4.86 -18.14
N ILE A 102 -4.76 4.08 -17.46
CA ILE A 102 -4.80 2.62 -17.63
C ILE A 102 -5.99 2.12 -18.45
N GLY A 103 -6.90 3.02 -18.86
CA GLY A 103 -8.01 2.71 -19.77
C GLY A 103 -9.11 1.81 -19.20
N VAL A 104 -9.28 1.78 -17.87
CA VAL A 104 -10.35 0.99 -17.21
C VAL A 104 -11.56 1.85 -16.87
N THR A 105 -12.64 1.25 -16.36
CA THR A 105 -13.77 2.03 -15.82
C THR A 105 -13.37 2.76 -14.53
N TYR A 106 -14.01 3.90 -14.25
CA TYR A 106 -13.82 4.59 -12.97
C TYR A 106 -14.02 3.68 -11.75
N LYS A 107 -15.02 2.78 -11.78
CA LYS A 107 -15.29 1.83 -10.68
C LYS A 107 -14.09 0.91 -10.45
N THR A 108 -13.49 0.41 -11.54
CA THR A 108 -12.28 -0.42 -11.47
C THR A 108 -11.10 0.38 -10.95
N ALA A 109 -10.84 1.56 -11.52
CA ALA A 109 -9.74 2.43 -11.07
C ALA A 109 -9.88 2.82 -9.60
N TRP A 110 -11.09 3.15 -9.14
CA TRP A 110 -11.37 3.46 -7.74
C TRP A 110 -11.12 2.27 -6.82
N ARG A 111 -11.56 1.05 -7.21
CA ARG A 111 -11.26 -0.17 -6.46
C ARG A 111 -9.75 -0.39 -6.37
N MET A 112 -9.03 -0.28 -7.49
CA MET A 112 -7.57 -0.46 -7.51
C MET A 112 -6.88 0.54 -6.60
N PHE A 113 -7.24 1.82 -6.74
CA PHE A 113 -6.71 2.90 -5.93
C PHE A 113 -6.95 2.67 -4.43
N HIS A 114 -8.14 2.22 -4.05
CA HIS A 114 -8.48 1.92 -2.67
C HIS A 114 -7.65 0.77 -2.09
N LEU A 115 -7.57 -0.35 -2.82
CA LEU A 115 -6.81 -1.53 -2.38
C LEU A 115 -5.31 -1.22 -2.29
N ILE A 116 -4.75 -0.49 -3.26
CA ILE A 116 -3.33 -0.11 -3.22
C ILE A 116 -3.05 0.78 -2.01
N ARG A 117 -3.89 1.79 -1.73
CA ARG A 117 -3.62 2.73 -0.62
C ARG A 117 -3.83 2.11 0.76
N ASN A 118 -4.82 1.24 0.91
CA ASN A 118 -5.26 0.80 2.22
C ASN A 118 -4.78 -0.61 2.58
N GLU A 119 -4.48 -1.46 1.60
CA GLU A 119 -3.98 -2.83 1.85
C GLU A 119 -2.50 -2.96 1.49
N LEU A 120 -2.02 -2.32 0.40
CA LEU A 120 -0.62 -2.46 -0.02
C LEU A 120 0.32 -1.41 0.62
N MET A 121 -0.17 -0.18 0.83
CA MET A 121 0.59 0.93 1.42
C MET A 121 0.24 1.14 2.90
N GLU A 122 -0.17 0.08 3.60
CA GLU A 122 -0.44 0.14 5.04
C GLU A 122 0.85 0.49 5.80
N GLN A 123 0.71 1.30 6.86
CA GLN A 123 1.85 1.65 7.71
C GLN A 123 2.31 0.41 8.47
N ASP A 124 3.62 0.15 8.49
CA ASP A 124 4.19 -0.92 9.31
C ASP A 124 3.91 -0.70 10.81
N GLU A 125 4.12 -1.73 11.63
CA GLU A 125 3.98 -1.63 13.09
C GLU A 125 5.27 -1.14 13.77
N ASP A 126 6.39 -1.12 13.04
CA ASP A 126 7.72 -0.83 13.58
C ASP A 126 7.86 0.62 14.06
N GLN A 127 8.50 0.84 15.21
CA GLN A 127 8.69 2.20 15.70
C GLN A 127 9.69 2.98 14.85
N LEU A 128 9.46 4.29 14.75
CA LEU A 128 10.37 5.26 14.16
C LEU A 128 11.58 5.49 15.08
N GLU A 129 12.77 5.64 14.53
CA GLU A 129 14.02 5.81 15.30
C GLU A 129 14.96 6.89 14.73
N GLY A 130 16.03 7.20 15.48
CA GLY A 130 16.98 8.23 15.10
C GLY A 130 16.41 9.63 15.29
N ILE A 131 16.35 10.42 14.20
CA ILE A 131 15.80 11.77 14.20
C ILE A 131 14.40 11.74 13.58
N VAL A 132 13.39 12.11 14.36
CA VAL A 132 11.99 12.11 13.95
C VAL A 132 11.40 13.52 14.03
N GLU A 133 10.83 13.98 12.93
CA GLU A 133 10.08 15.24 12.85
C GLU A 133 8.59 14.96 13.06
N VAL A 134 7.93 15.73 13.93
CA VAL A 134 6.52 15.56 14.28
C VAL A 134 5.78 16.88 14.07
N ASP A 135 4.66 16.81 13.34
CA ASP A 135 3.85 17.98 13.00
C ASP A 135 2.37 17.58 12.84
N GLU A 136 1.47 18.55 12.96
CA GLU A 136 0.04 18.37 12.71
C GLU A 136 -0.40 18.99 11.38
N MET A 137 -1.24 18.26 10.65
CA MET A 137 -1.87 18.75 9.44
C MET A 137 -3.38 18.65 9.57
N PHE A 138 -4.09 19.65 9.05
CA PHE A 138 -5.54 19.67 9.00
C PHE A 138 -6.07 19.35 7.60
N VAL A 139 -6.76 18.22 7.46
CA VAL A 139 -7.30 17.72 6.19
C VAL A 139 -8.81 17.92 6.13
N GLY A 140 -9.31 18.46 5.02
CA GLY A 140 -10.75 18.62 4.77
C GLY A 140 -11.32 19.97 5.21
N GLY A 141 -12.61 19.96 5.58
CA GLY A 141 -13.46 21.15 5.77
C GLY A 141 -14.47 21.34 4.62
N GLY A 142 -15.72 20.88 4.84
CA GLY A 142 -16.94 21.18 4.06
C GLY A 142 -16.97 20.93 2.53
N ARG A 143 -17.97 20.15 2.05
CA ARG A 143 -18.39 20.09 0.63
C ARG A 143 -18.94 21.46 0.17
N LYS A 144 -18.90 21.74 -1.15
CA LYS A 144 -19.46 22.96 -1.79
C LYS A 144 -20.77 23.38 -1.10
N ALA A 145 -20.78 24.57 -0.49
CA ALA A 145 -22.04 25.21 -0.15
C ALA A 145 -22.80 25.49 -1.47
N SER A 146 -24.09 25.22 -1.50
CA SER A 146 -24.94 25.75 -2.55
C SER A 146 -24.87 27.28 -2.52
N ARG A 147 -24.65 27.91 -3.68
CA ARG A 147 -24.65 29.37 -3.92
C ARG A 147 -23.70 30.19 -3.03
N GLY A 148 -22.47 30.41 -3.50
CA GLY A 148 -21.66 31.59 -3.16
C GLY A 148 -21.11 31.69 -1.73
N ARG A 149 -21.14 30.63 -0.92
CA ARG A 149 -20.52 30.59 0.41
C ARG A 149 -19.29 29.69 0.45
N ILE A 150 -18.25 30.13 1.16
CA ILE A 150 -17.07 29.31 1.47
C ILE A 150 -17.52 28.17 2.41
N PRO A 151 -17.21 26.90 2.11
CA PRO A 151 -17.55 25.78 2.99
C PRO A 151 -16.99 25.98 4.40
N LYS A 152 -17.82 25.79 5.42
CA LYS A 152 -17.41 25.70 6.83
C LYS A 152 -17.76 24.31 7.35
N GLY A 153 -16.75 23.54 7.73
CA GLY A 153 -16.86 22.28 8.45
C GLY A 153 -15.55 22.04 9.21
N PRO A 154 -15.55 21.26 10.31
CA PRO A 154 -14.34 21.01 11.06
C PRO A 154 -13.32 20.32 10.14
N LYS A 155 -12.08 20.82 10.17
CA LYS A 155 -10.97 20.11 9.55
C LYS A 155 -10.60 18.92 10.43
N ILE A 156 -10.16 17.83 9.82
CA ILE A 156 -9.72 16.63 10.52
C ILE A 156 -8.23 16.80 10.83
N PRO A 157 -7.80 16.81 12.10
CA PRO A 157 -6.39 16.85 12.43
C PRO A 157 -5.74 15.48 12.18
N VAL A 158 -4.54 15.51 11.62
CA VAL A 158 -3.70 14.36 11.31
C VAL A 158 -2.33 14.66 11.87
N LEU A 159 -1.86 13.80 12.76
CA LEU A 159 -0.51 13.85 13.30
C LEU A 159 0.43 13.11 12.35
N GLY A 160 1.39 13.81 11.78
CA GLY A 160 2.49 13.25 10.98
C GLY A 160 3.74 13.07 11.81
N MET A 161 4.42 11.95 11.64
CA MET A 161 5.71 11.62 12.26
C MET A 161 6.62 11.06 11.16
N VAL A 162 7.80 11.66 10.98
CA VAL A 162 8.69 11.39 9.84
C VAL A 162 10.11 11.15 10.32
N GLU A 163 10.67 9.98 10.03
CA GLU A 163 12.12 9.78 10.15
C GLU A 163 12.85 10.57 9.07
N ARG A 164 13.94 11.25 9.42
CA ARG A 164 14.76 11.94 8.41
C ARG A 164 15.33 10.96 7.39
N GLY A 165 14.92 11.11 6.14
CA GLY A 165 15.31 10.22 5.04
C GLY A 165 14.71 8.81 5.14
N GLY A 166 13.74 8.61 6.03
CA GLY A 166 13.17 7.31 6.34
C GLY A 166 11.66 7.26 6.19
N ARG A 167 11.02 6.53 7.11
CA ARG A 167 9.60 6.20 7.06
C ARG A 167 8.73 7.32 7.59
N VAL A 168 7.46 7.26 7.23
CA VAL A 168 6.42 8.20 7.65
C VAL A 168 5.28 7.43 8.31
N LYS A 169 4.81 7.94 9.44
CA LYS A 169 3.56 7.51 10.06
C LYS A 169 2.62 8.70 10.20
N ALA A 170 1.37 8.49 9.84
CA ALA A 170 0.32 9.50 9.88
C ALA A 170 -0.91 8.92 10.57
N VAL A 171 -1.39 9.59 11.61
CA VAL A 171 -2.51 9.14 12.45
C VAL A 171 -3.57 10.22 12.52
N VAL A 172 -4.83 9.86 12.25
CA VAL A 172 -5.96 10.76 12.49
C VAL A 172 -6.17 10.88 14.00
N VAL A 173 -6.14 12.11 14.51
CA VAL A 173 -6.35 12.41 15.93
C VAL A 173 -7.66 13.18 16.12
N PRO A 174 -8.34 13.09 17.29
CA PRO A 174 -9.55 13.86 17.56
C PRO A 174 -9.31 15.38 17.59
N ASP A 175 -8.17 15.79 18.15
CA ASP A 175 -7.69 17.17 18.25
C ASP A 175 -6.16 17.20 18.40
N THR A 176 -5.58 18.40 18.40
CA THR A 176 -4.12 18.64 18.49
C THR A 176 -3.65 18.95 19.91
N THR A 177 -4.36 18.47 20.93
CA THR A 177 -3.93 18.61 22.32
C THR A 177 -2.84 17.58 22.66
N ALA A 178 -1.98 17.92 23.62
CA ALA A 178 -0.91 17.02 24.10
C ALA A 178 -1.46 15.66 24.55
N LEU A 179 -2.62 15.66 25.22
CA LEU A 179 -3.31 14.47 25.71
C LEU A 179 -3.67 13.50 24.58
N MET A 180 -4.08 14.03 23.43
CA MET A 180 -4.46 13.21 22.28
C MET A 180 -3.26 12.80 21.44
N MET A 181 -2.24 13.66 21.30
CA MET A 181 -1.09 13.37 20.43
C MET A 181 -0.05 12.43 21.08
N TYR A 182 0.26 12.61 22.37
CA TYR A 182 1.38 11.91 23.02
C TYR A 182 1.26 10.39 23.05
N PRO A 183 0.07 9.78 23.27
CA PRO A 183 -0.06 8.34 23.17
C PRO A 183 0.35 7.80 21.80
N HIS A 184 0.03 8.53 20.73
CA HIS A 184 0.43 8.15 19.38
C HIS A 184 1.93 8.34 19.16
N ILE A 185 2.52 9.43 19.66
CA ILE A 185 3.96 9.66 19.55
C ILE A 185 4.74 8.56 20.28
N ARG A 186 4.37 8.25 21.52
CA ARG A 186 5.04 7.20 22.32
C ARG A 186 4.84 5.80 21.76
N LYS A 187 3.71 5.52 21.13
CA LYS A 187 3.47 4.25 20.46
C LYS A 187 4.36 4.10 19.23
N ASN A 188 4.54 5.17 18.45
CA ASN A 188 5.14 5.11 17.13
C ASN A 188 6.61 5.52 17.08
N ILE A 189 7.16 6.17 18.11
CA ILE A 189 8.56 6.61 18.17
C ILE A 189 9.28 5.83 19.27
N LYS A 190 10.44 5.27 18.92
CA LYS A 190 11.30 4.51 19.81
C LYS A 190 11.86 5.41 20.91
N ARG A 191 11.89 4.89 22.13
CA ARG A 191 12.46 5.62 23.27
C ARG A 191 13.95 5.90 23.03
N GLY A 192 14.34 7.17 23.15
CA GLY A 192 15.71 7.63 22.89
C GLY A 192 15.93 8.21 21.49
N ALA A 193 14.91 8.25 20.63
CA ALA A 193 14.95 9.04 19.41
C ALA A 193 14.94 10.55 19.72
N GLU A 194 15.58 11.33 18.86
CA GLU A 194 15.57 12.79 18.90
C GLU A 194 14.33 13.30 18.14
N VAL A 195 13.42 13.96 18.87
CA VAL A 195 12.16 14.46 18.31
C VAL A 195 12.27 15.96 18.04
N PHE A 196 11.99 16.35 16.80
CA PHE A 196 11.90 17.75 16.38
C PHE A 196 10.43 18.10 16.12
N THR A 197 9.96 19.16 16.76
CA THR A 197 8.61 19.70 16.56
C THR A 197 8.69 21.18 16.24
N ASP A 198 7.58 21.78 15.83
CA ASP A 198 7.45 23.23 15.84
C ASP A 198 7.28 23.77 17.28
N GLU A 199 7.05 25.08 17.41
CA GLU A 199 6.84 25.74 18.71
C GLU A 199 5.40 25.58 19.24
N HIS A 200 4.59 24.67 18.70
CA HIS A 200 3.23 24.46 19.16
C HIS A 200 3.23 23.97 20.63
N LYS A 201 2.45 24.67 21.48
CA LYS A 201 2.47 24.46 22.94
C LYS A 201 2.16 23.04 23.38
N ALA A 202 1.43 22.28 22.58
CA ALA A 202 1.12 20.90 22.88
C ALA A 202 2.36 19.99 22.91
N TYR A 203 3.48 20.40 22.30
CA TYR A 203 4.73 19.65 22.33
C TYR A 203 5.63 19.96 23.54
N GLY A 204 5.30 20.94 24.38
CA GLY A 204 6.17 21.41 25.46
C GLY A 204 6.48 20.40 26.59
N ALA A 205 5.87 19.22 26.59
CA ALA A 205 6.07 18.16 27.59
C ALA A 205 6.62 16.85 26.98
N LEU A 206 7.12 16.89 25.74
CA LEU A 206 7.79 15.77 25.06
C LEU A 206 9.20 15.51 25.58
#